data_AF-C7DIR7-F1
#
_entry.id   AF-C7DIR7-F1
#
_cell.length_a   1.000
_cell.length_b   1.000
_cell.length_c   1.000
_cell.angle_alpha   90.00
_cell.angle_beta   90.00
_cell.angle_gamma   90.00
#
_symmetry.space_group_name_H-M   'P 1'
#
loop_
_entity.id
_entity.type
_entity.pdbx_description
1 polymer ?
#
loop_
_entity_poly.entity_id
_entity_poly.type
_entity_poly.pdbx_seq_one_letter_code
_entity_poly.pdbx_strand_id
1 'polypeptide(L)'
;MAVLEDGNIRLRPVNLKEDMGLFLEWYSNPDLLFYSEGPKAMPPYGPDTIERMVKSLSEIGECYIIEIAELGAWKPLGDASITNDKTPIAIGNEEYWGKGIGTRVLGILIRRARERGMKVLKVSGIYEYNARSLKMYAKAGFVETGRVNEDGYEVIKMEMKL
;
A
#
# COMPACT_ATOMS: atom_id res chain seq x y z
N MET A 1 -16.87 5.63 -2.04
CA MET A 1 -15.92 5.49 -0.91
C MET A 1 -15.66 6.87 -0.32
N ALA A 2 -15.42 6.98 0.99
CA ALA A 2 -15.13 8.27 1.64
C ALA A 2 -13.67 8.67 1.48
N VAL A 3 -13.39 9.97 1.55
CA VAL A 3 -12.01 10.48 1.75
C VAL A 3 -11.68 10.32 3.24
N LEU A 4 -10.51 9.79 3.54
CA LEU A 4 -10.03 9.52 4.90
C LEU A 4 -8.81 10.40 5.20
N GLU A 5 -8.72 10.99 6.38
CA GLU A 5 -7.68 11.98 6.68
C GLU A 5 -6.99 11.74 8.02
N ASP A 6 -5.73 12.16 8.10
CA ASP A 6 -4.91 12.28 9.31
C ASP A 6 -4.01 13.51 9.15
N GLY A 7 -4.45 14.67 9.65
CA GLY A 7 -3.71 15.92 9.50
C GLY A 7 -3.43 16.27 8.03
N ASN A 8 -2.15 16.38 7.66
CA ASN A 8 -1.73 16.67 6.28
C ASN A 8 -1.62 15.44 5.36
N ILE A 9 -2.10 14.25 5.76
CA ILE A 9 -2.17 13.07 4.89
C ILE A 9 -3.63 12.72 4.68
N ARG A 10 -4.00 12.40 3.44
CA ARG A 10 -5.31 11.84 3.13
C ARG A 10 -5.25 10.65 2.17
N LEU A 11 -6.29 9.83 2.24
CA LEU A 11 -6.57 8.74 1.33
C LEU A 11 -7.87 9.09 0.59
N ARG A 12 -7.77 9.41 -0.69
CA ARG A 12 -8.94 9.60 -1.55
C ARG A 12 -9.18 8.36 -2.40
N PRO A 13 -10.44 8.00 -2.71
CA PRO A 13 -10.71 6.86 -3.59
C PRO A 13 -10.00 7.01 -4.94
N VAL A 14 -9.50 5.89 -5.48
CA VAL A 14 -8.91 5.86 -6.83
C VAL A 14 -9.99 6.17 -7.88
N ASN A 15 -9.66 7.06 -8.81
CA ASN A 15 -10.33 7.23 -10.08
C ASN A 15 -9.39 6.75 -11.18
N LEU A 16 -9.50 5.48 -11.57
CA LEU A 16 -8.53 4.83 -12.48
C LEU A 16 -8.31 5.60 -13.79
N LYS A 17 -9.35 6.25 -14.34
CA LYS A 17 -9.23 7.02 -15.58
C LYS A 17 -8.36 8.27 -15.40
N GLU A 18 -8.49 8.94 -14.26
CA GLU A 18 -7.75 10.18 -13.96
C GLU A 18 -6.37 9.89 -13.35
N ASP A 19 -6.26 8.81 -12.58
CA ASP A 19 -5.07 8.45 -11.82
C ASP A 19 -4.10 7.54 -12.58
N MET A 20 -4.45 7.03 -13.77
CA MET A 20 -3.60 6.11 -14.55
C MET A 20 -2.18 6.68 -14.76
N GLY A 21 -2.07 7.98 -15.03
CA GLY A 21 -0.76 8.64 -15.19
C GLY A 21 0.12 8.54 -13.94
N LEU A 22 -0.48 8.67 -12.75
CA LEU A 22 0.22 8.56 -11.47
C LEU A 22 0.73 7.14 -11.23
N PHE A 23 -0.12 6.14 -11.50
CA PHE A 23 0.28 4.73 -11.37
C PHE A 23 1.42 4.37 -12.34
N LEU A 24 1.32 4.79 -13.60
CA LEU A 24 2.38 4.55 -14.59
C LEU A 24 3.69 5.23 -14.18
N GLU A 25 3.63 6.42 -13.60
CA GLU A 25 4.81 7.11 -13.06
C GLU A 25 5.43 6.31 -11.91
N TRP A 26 4.63 5.96 -10.89
CA TRP A 26 5.14 5.26 -9.70
C TRP A 26 5.67 3.86 -10.01
N TYR A 27 4.91 3.07 -10.77
CA TYR A 27 5.28 1.68 -11.09
C TYR A 27 6.22 1.58 -12.31
N SER A 28 6.75 2.71 -12.80
CA SER A 28 7.96 2.73 -13.63
C SER A 28 9.23 2.63 -12.79
N ASN A 29 9.15 2.91 -11.48
CA ASN A 29 10.28 2.88 -10.56
C ASN A 29 10.68 1.43 -10.21
N PRO A 30 11.89 0.98 -10.57
CA PRO A 30 12.36 -0.36 -10.27
C PRO A 30 12.48 -0.63 -8.77
N ASP A 31 12.85 0.37 -7.96
CA ASP A 31 12.99 0.19 -6.51
C ASP A 31 11.62 0.03 -5.86
N LEU A 32 10.61 0.78 -6.30
CA LEU A 32 9.24 0.60 -5.81
C LEU A 32 8.78 -0.84 -6.07
N LEU A 33 8.90 -1.31 -7.32
CA LEU A 33 8.53 -2.66 -7.72
C LEU A 33 9.32 -3.73 -6.98
N PHE A 34 10.62 -3.54 -6.78
CA PHE A 34 11.45 -4.47 -6.01
C PHE A 34 10.90 -4.64 -4.59
N TYR A 35 10.54 -3.55 -3.91
CA TYR A 35 10.04 -3.62 -2.53
C TYR A 35 8.57 -4.04 -2.40
N SER A 36 7.73 -3.83 -3.42
CA SER A 36 6.29 -4.15 -3.38
C SER A 36 5.92 -5.46 -4.08
N GLU A 37 6.49 -5.73 -5.26
CA GLU A 37 6.16 -6.85 -6.15
C GLU A 37 7.28 -7.90 -6.24
N GLY A 38 8.46 -7.59 -5.70
CA GLY A 38 9.57 -8.52 -5.58
C GLY A 38 10.61 -8.45 -6.71
N PRO A 39 11.66 -9.29 -6.63
CA PRO A 39 12.85 -9.17 -7.46
C PRO A 39 12.65 -9.63 -8.92
N LYS A 40 11.58 -10.36 -9.20
CA LYS A 40 11.17 -10.74 -10.56
C LYS A 40 10.20 -9.76 -11.19
N ALA A 41 9.75 -8.74 -10.46
CA ALA A 41 8.89 -7.71 -11.02
C ALA A 41 9.64 -6.98 -12.14
N MET A 42 9.01 -6.93 -13.32
CA MET A 42 9.61 -6.31 -14.49
C MET A 42 9.04 -4.90 -14.68
N PRO A 43 9.83 -3.83 -14.51
CA PRO A 43 9.42 -2.49 -14.88
C PRO A 43 9.39 -2.31 -16.41
N PRO A 44 8.64 -1.30 -16.90
CA PRO A 44 7.57 -0.59 -16.19
C PRO A 44 6.26 -1.40 -16.25
N TYR A 45 5.41 -1.26 -15.24
CA TYR A 45 4.04 -1.76 -15.36
C TYR A 45 3.31 -0.98 -16.47
N GLY A 46 2.73 -1.71 -17.42
CA GLY A 46 1.90 -1.13 -18.46
C GLY A 46 0.46 -0.83 -17.99
N PRO A 47 -0.31 -0.03 -18.77
CA PRO A 47 -1.68 0.33 -18.43
C PRO A 47 -2.58 -0.87 -18.12
N ASP A 48 -2.47 -1.95 -18.89
CA ASP A 48 -3.29 -3.16 -18.69
C ASP A 48 -2.97 -3.86 -17.36
N THR A 49 -1.71 -3.83 -16.92
CA THR A 49 -1.29 -4.42 -15.64
C THR A 49 -1.83 -3.59 -14.48
N ILE A 50 -1.71 -2.27 -14.55
CA ILE A 50 -2.28 -1.35 -13.56
C ILE A 50 -3.80 -1.49 -13.50
N GLU A 51 -4.48 -1.52 -14.64
CA GLU A 51 -5.92 -1.67 -14.70
C GLU A 51 -6.37 -2.98 -14.06
N ARG A 52 -5.72 -4.11 -14.38
CA ARG A 52 -6.03 -5.40 -13.73
C ARG A 52 -5.79 -5.35 -12.22
N MET A 53 -4.68 -4.76 -11.78
CA MET A 53 -4.33 -4.64 -10.36
C MET A 53 -5.39 -3.83 -9.60
N VAL A 54 -5.70 -2.62 -10.08
CA VAL A 54 -6.66 -1.72 -9.42
C VAL A 54 -8.07 -2.31 -9.45
N LYS A 55 -8.51 -2.90 -10.57
CA LYS A 55 -9.82 -3.56 -10.67
C LYS A 55 -9.93 -4.71 -9.68
N SER A 56 -8.94 -5.61 -9.65
CA SER A 56 -8.96 -6.78 -8.76
C SER A 56 -9.03 -6.36 -7.29
N LEU A 57 -8.28 -5.33 -6.88
CA LEU A 57 -8.31 -4.82 -5.51
C LEU A 57 -9.64 -4.11 -5.18
N SER A 58 -10.19 -3.35 -6.13
CA SER A 58 -11.45 -2.61 -5.96
C SER A 58 -12.68 -3.52 -5.93
N GLU A 59 -12.62 -4.70 -6.55
CA GLU A 59 -13.70 -5.70 -6.51
C GLU A 59 -13.83 -6.36 -5.12
N ILE A 60 -12.72 -6.51 -4.40
CA ILE A 60 -12.68 -7.22 -3.11
C ILE A 60 -12.39 -6.30 -1.91
N GLY A 61 -12.25 -4.99 -2.13
CA GLY A 61 -11.80 -4.04 -1.12
C GLY A 61 -11.94 -2.58 -1.53
N GLU A 62 -11.21 -1.72 -0.84
CA GLU A 62 -11.14 -0.28 -1.12
C GLU A 62 -9.74 0.09 -1.57
N CYS A 63 -9.63 0.86 -2.66
CA CYS A 63 -8.37 1.36 -3.20
C CYS A 63 -8.33 2.89 -3.10
N TYR A 64 -7.17 3.40 -2.69
CA TYR A 64 -6.97 4.82 -2.42
C TYR A 64 -5.69 5.35 -3.06
N ILE A 65 -5.74 6.62 -3.47
CA ILE A 65 -4.55 7.44 -3.66
C ILE A 65 -4.18 8.09 -2.33
N ILE A 66 -2.91 7.98 -1.96
CA ILE A 66 -2.29 8.66 -0.83
C ILE A 66 -1.89 10.06 -1.30
N GLU A 67 -2.34 11.08 -0.59
CA GLU A 67 -1.97 12.46 -0.85
C GLU A 67 -1.42 13.14 0.41
N ILE A 68 -0.47 14.05 0.22
CA ILE A 68 0.05 14.93 1.28
C ILE A 68 -0.32 16.39 0.97
N ALA A 69 -0.71 17.15 1.98
CA ALA A 69 -0.90 18.59 1.86
C ALA A 69 0.46 19.30 2.04
N GLU A 70 0.91 19.96 0.97
CA GLU A 70 2.12 20.79 0.94
C GLU A 70 1.82 22.08 0.18
N LEU A 71 2.30 23.23 0.70
CA LEU A 71 2.12 24.54 0.05
C LEU A 71 0.67 24.89 -0.32
N GLY A 72 -0.31 24.42 0.46
CA GLY A 72 -1.73 24.67 0.24
C GLY A 72 -2.39 23.79 -0.83
N ALA A 73 -1.68 22.81 -1.39
CA ALA A 73 -2.20 21.86 -2.36
C ALA A 73 -2.02 20.41 -1.90
N TRP A 74 -2.92 19.54 -2.35
CA TRP A 74 -2.80 18.09 -2.16
C TRP A 74 -1.96 17.50 -3.30
N LYS A 75 -0.87 16.83 -2.93
CA LYS A 75 0.05 16.17 -3.86
C LYS A 75 -0.09 14.66 -3.72
N PRO A 76 -0.35 13.91 -4.81
CA PRO A 76 -0.39 12.46 -4.77
C PRO A 76 1.03 11.89 -4.61
N LEU A 77 1.15 10.88 -3.75
CA LEU A 77 2.43 10.28 -3.37
C LEU A 77 2.52 8.78 -3.59
N GLY A 78 1.38 8.10 -3.74
CA GLY A 78 1.33 6.65 -3.86
C GLY A 78 -0.10 6.14 -3.71
N ASP A 79 -0.24 4.85 -3.48
CA ASP A 79 -1.51 4.18 -3.34
C ASP A 79 -1.53 3.23 -2.14
N ALA A 80 -2.74 2.98 -1.65
CA ALA A 80 -2.98 2.03 -0.60
C ALA A 80 -4.31 1.33 -0.81
N SER A 81 -4.40 0.08 -0.36
CA SER A 81 -5.65 -0.66 -0.43
C SER A 81 -5.95 -1.39 0.87
N ILE A 82 -7.22 -1.70 1.09
CA ILE A 82 -7.70 -2.51 2.19
C ILE A 82 -8.70 -3.54 1.67
N THR A 83 -8.33 -4.81 1.78
CA THR A 83 -9.17 -5.97 1.47
C THR A 83 -9.25 -6.87 2.69
N ASN A 84 -10.04 -7.95 2.63
CA ASN A 84 -10.09 -8.94 3.72
C ASN A 84 -8.77 -9.68 3.95
N ASP A 85 -7.89 -9.74 2.93
CA ASP A 85 -6.67 -10.54 2.96
C ASP A 85 -5.38 -9.75 2.74
N LYS A 86 -5.49 -8.49 2.32
CA LYS A 86 -4.33 -7.66 1.98
C LYS A 86 -4.56 -6.20 2.38
N THR A 87 -3.51 -5.57 2.87
CA THR A 87 -3.48 -4.14 3.20
C THR A 87 -2.25 -3.48 2.57
N PRO A 88 -2.06 -3.52 1.23
CA PRO A 88 -0.84 -3.00 0.60
C PRO A 88 -0.77 -1.47 0.72
N ILE A 89 0.46 -0.96 0.86
CA ILE A 89 0.78 0.47 0.88
C ILE A 89 2.04 0.66 0.05
N ALA A 90 1.95 1.48 -0.99
CA ALA A 90 3.05 1.88 -1.86
C ALA A 90 3.20 3.39 -1.81
N ILE A 91 4.41 3.89 -1.56
CA ILE A 91 4.74 5.32 -1.70
C ILE A 91 5.55 5.41 -2.98
N GLY A 92 4.99 5.96 -4.05
CA GLY A 92 5.66 6.03 -5.34
C GLY A 92 6.81 7.04 -5.40
N ASN A 93 6.71 8.15 -4.66
CA ASN A 93 7.78 9.15 -4.61
C ASN A 93 8.83 8.82 -3.53
N GLU A 94 10.04 8.47 -3.98
CA GLU A 94 11.17 8.07 -3.12
C GLU A 94 11.60 9.12 -2.10
N GLU A 95 11.45 10.41 -2.42
CA GLU A 95 11.82 11.51 -1.51
C GLU A 95 11.01 11.46 -0.21
N TYR A 96 9.89 10.74 -0.21
CA TYR A 96 9.00 10.58 0.93
C TYR A 96 9.21 9.26 1.70
N TRP A 97 10.13 8.40 1.24
CA TRP A 97 10.45 7.15 1.92
C TRP A 97 11.17 7.40 3.24
N GLY A 98 10.90 6.55 4.24
CA GLY A 98 11.52 6.66 5.56
C GLY A 98 11.06 7.85 6.40
N LYS A 99 10.13 8.70 5.91
CA LYS A 99 9.59 9.86 6.65
C LYS A 99 8.35 9.55 7.51
N GLY A 100 8.02 8.27 7.70
CA GLY A 100 6.89 7.85 8.54
C GLY A 100 5.50 7.95 7.88
N ILE A 101 5.41 8.30 6.60
CA ILE A 101 4.13 8.43 5.87
C ILE A 101 3.38 7.10 5.83
N GLY A 102 4.05 6.00 5.47
CA GLY A 102 3.44 4.67 5.47
C GLY A 102 2.82 4.30 6.83
N THR A 103 3.45 4.69 7.94
CA THR A 103 2.91 4.45 9.29
C THR A 103 1.61 5.23 9.53
N ARG A 104 1.54 6.48 9.08
CA ARG A 104 0.32 7.31 9.20
C ARG A 104 -0.79 6.79 8.30
N VAL A 105 -0.46 6.40 7.06
CA VAL A 105 -1.38 5.74 6.13
C VAL A 105 -1.94 4.44 6.73
N LEU A 106 -1.07 3.58 7.28
CA LEU A 106 -1.51 2.36 7.96
C LEU A 106 -2.44 2.67 9.14
N GLY A 107 -2.17 3.73 9.91
CA GLY A 107 -3.06 4.20 10.97
C GLY A 107 -4.46 4.59 10.47
N ILE A 108 -4.54 5.28 9.32
CA ILE A 108 -5.82 5.60 8.66
C ILE A 108 -6.56 4.31 8.26
N LEU A 109 -5.86 3.36 7.63
CA LEU A 109 -6.45 2.09 7.19
C LEU A 109 -6.94 1.22 8.36
N ILE A 110 -6.20 1.18 9.47
CA ILE A 110 -6.62 0.48 10.69
C ILE A 110 -7.92 1.08 11.25
N ARG A 111 -8.03 2.42 11.31
CA ARG A 111 -9.28 3.08 11.73
C ARG A 111 -10.43 2.72 10.78
N ARG A 112 -10.17 2.79 9.46
CA ARG A 112 -11.15 2.44 8.43
C ARG A 112 -11.63 0.99 8.56
N ALA A 113 -10.72 0.06 8.82
CA ALA A 113 -11.04 -1.35 9.02
C ALA A 113 -11.99 -1.56 10.20
N ARG A 114 -11.73 -0.87 11.33
CA ARG A 114 -12.59 -0.89 12.52
C ARG A 114 -13.98 -0.32 12.25
N GLU A 115 -14.06 0.82 11.55
CA GLU A 115 -15.33 1.42 11.15
C GLU A 115 -16.16 0.48 10.27
N ARG A 116 -15.50 -0.31 9.41
CA ARG A 116 -16.13 -1.34 8.58
C ARG A 116 -16.47 -2.63 9.34
N GLY A 117 -16.18 -2.71 10.63
CA GLY A 117 -16.46 -3.88 11.46
C GLY A 117 -15.54 -5.07 11.19
N MET A 118 -14.42 -4.87 10.48
CA MET A 118 -13.43 -5.93 10.25
C MET A 118 -12.84 -6.39 11.59
N LYS A 119 -12.47 -7.67 11.66
CA LYS A 119 -11.89 -8.29 12.86
C LYS A 119 -10.40 -8.50 12.79
N VAL A 120 -9.87 -8.58 11.57
CA VAL A 120 -8.47 -8.83 11.28
C VAL A 120 -8.07 -8.00 10.06
N LEU A 121 -6.85 -7.45 10.08
CA LEU A 121 -6.13 -7.02 8.89
C LEU A 121 -5.01 -8.01 8.60
N LYS A 122 -4.76 -8.23 7.32
CA LYS A 122 -3.71 -9.13 6.86
C LYS A 122 -2.78 -8.43 5.88
N VAL A 123 -1.53 -8.87 5.89
CA VAL A 123 -0.51 -8.59 4.88
C VAL A 123 -0.04 -9.93 4.35
N SER A 124 -0.38 -10.22 3.10
CA SER A 124 -0.15 -11.53 2.49
C SER A 124 1.30 -11.80 2.11
N GLY A 125 2.16 -10.78 2.15
CA GLY A 125 3.57 -10.93 1.89
C GLY A 125 4.36 -9.64 2.04
N ILE A 126 5.41 -9.70 2.84
CA ILE A 126 6.47 -8.69 2.91
C ILE A 126 7.78 -9.45 2.74
N TYR A 127 8.54 -9.11 1.71
CA TYR A 127 9.86 -9.71 1.52
C TYR A 127 10.77 -9.42 2.71
N GLU A 128 11.58 -10.41 3.12
CA GLU A 128 12.49 -10.32 4.28
C GLU A 128 13.45 -9.14 4.22
N TYR A 129 13.87 -8.73 3.01
CA TYR A 129 14.74 -7.58 2.80
C TYR A 129 14.02 -6.24 2.97
N ASN A 130 12.67 -6.21 2.94
CA ASN A 130 11.88 -5.00 3.16
C ASN A 130 11.72 -4.70 4.65
N ALA A 131 12.85 -4.49 5.33
CA ALA A 131 12.92 -4.22 6.76
C ALA A 131 12.12 -2.97 7.18
N ARG A 132 11.89 -2.01 6.26
CA ARG A 132 11.09 -0.81 6.51
C ARG A 132 9.62 -1.18 6.70
N SER A 133 9.04 -1.94 5.76
CA SER A 133 7.66 -2.42 5.86
C SER A 133 7.46 -3.35 7.05
N LEU A 134 8.36 -4.32 7.28
CA LEU A 134 8.28 -5.22 8.44
C LEU A 134 8.21 -4.44 9.76
N LYS A 135 9.11 -3.46 9.96
CA LYS A 135 9.12 -2.62 11.16
C LYS A 135 7.84 -1.78 11.27
N MET A 136 7.32 -1.27 10.16
CA MET A 136 6.09 -0.49 10.14
C MET A 136 4.88 -1.31 10.61
N TYR A 137 4.65 -2.49 10.02
CA TYR A 137 3.53 -3.36 10.41
C TYR A 137 3.70 -3.90 11.83
N ALA A 138 4.90 -4.36 12.20
CA ALA A 138 5.16 -4.85 13.55
C ALA A 138 4.88 -3.77 14.63
N LYS A 139 5.34 -2.53 14.40
CA LYS A 139 5.06 -1.41 15.32
C LYS A 139 3.57 -1.06 15.44
N ALA A 140 2.78 -1.32 14.40
CA ALA A 140 1.34 -1.12 14.42
C ALA A 140 0.56 -2.25 15.12
N GLY A 141 1.24 -3.34 15.53
CA GLY A 141 0.63 -4.48 16.23
C GLY A 141 0.33 -5.68 15.34
N PHE A 142 0.84 -5.70 14.10
CA PHE A 142 0.80 -6.92 13.29
C PHE A 142 1.80 -7.94 13.83
N VAL A 143 1.40 -9.21 13.84
CA VAL A 143 2.24 -10.35 14.22
C VAL A 143 2.48 -11.24 13.02
N GLU A 144 3.66 -11.85 12.94
CA GLU A 144 3.97 -12.85 11.92
C GLU A 144 3.07 -14.08 12.08
N THR A 145 2.46 -14.53 10.98
CA THR A 145 1.60 -15.71 10.93
C THR A 145 2.15 -16.83 10.04
N GLY A 146 3.20 -16.55 9.28
CA GLY A 146 3.92 -17.56 8.51
C GLY A 146 4.94 -16.96 7.55
N ARG A 147 5.72 -17.83 6.93
CA ARG A 147 6.68 -17.51 5.88
C ARG A 147 6.49 -18.43 4.70
N VAL A 148 6.71 -17.91 3.51
CA VAL A 148 6.72 -18.67 2.26
C VAL A 148 8.00 -18.33 1.52
N ASN A 149 8.65 -19.32 0.90
CA ASN A 149 9.75 -19.04 -0.01
C ASN A 149 9.16 -18.71 -1.39
N GLU A 150 9.43 -17.50 -1.88
CA GLU A 150 9.10 -17.09 -3.24
C GLU A 150 10.41 -16.72 -3.93
N ASP A 151 10.77 -17.51 -4.94
CA ASP A 151 11.93 -17.26 -5.79
C ASP A 151 13.27 -17.11 -5.06
N GLY A 152 13.43 -17.88 -3.97
CA GLY A 152 14.64 -17.85 -3.15
C GLY A 152 14.63 -16.79 -2.06
N TYR A 153 13.55 -16.02 -1.91
CA TYR A 153 13.39 -15.02 -0.85
C TYR A 153 12.30 -15.43 0.14
N GLU A 154 12.50 -15.16 1.43
CA GLU A 154 11.41 -15.32 2.40
C GLU A 154 10.38 -14.19 2.28
N VAL A 155 9.12 -14.56 2.15
CA VAL A 155 7.96 -13.67 2.16
C VAL A 155 7.17 -13.90 3.43
N ILE A 156 7.12 -12.88 4.26
CA ILE A 156 6.57 -12.92 5.61
C ILE A 156 5.10 -12.49 5.56
N LYS A 157 4.22 -13.33 6.08
CA LYS A 157 2.80 -13.05 6.27
C LYS A 157 2.58 -12.49 7.66
N MET A 158 1.77 -11.44 7.76
CA MET A 158 1.47 -10.82 9.03
C MET A 158 -0.02 -10.52 9.18
N GLU A 159 -0.53 -10.56 10.41
CA GLU A 159 -1.92 -10.23 10.71
C GLU A 159 -2.04 -9.39 11.98
N MET A 160 -3.07 -8.54 12.05
CA MET A 160 -3.41 -7.75 13.23
C MET A 160 -4.88 -7.99 13.56
N LYS A 161 -5.17 -8.37 14.81
CA LYS A 161 -6.54 -8.38 15.33
C LYS A 161 -6.96 -6.94 15.65
N LEU A 162 -8.15 -6.53 15.20
CA LEU A 162 -8.64 -5.15 15.25
C LEU A 162 -9.41 -4.81 16.53
#